data_AF-A0A7Y7J0S7-F1
#
_entry.id   AF-A0A7Y7J0S7-F1
#
_cell.length_a   1.000
_cell.length_b   1.000
_cell.length_c   1.000
_cell.angle_alpha   90.00
_cell.angle_beta   90.00
_cell.angle_gamma   90.00
#
_symmetry.space_group_name_H-M   'P 1'
#
loop_
_entity.id
_entity.type
_entity.pdbx_description
1 polymer ?
#
loop_
_entity_poly.entity_id
_entity_poly.type
_entity_poly.pdbx_seq_one_letter_code
_entity_poly.pdbx_strand_id
1 'polypeptide(L)'
;IAPPAAPGGGDPVAALYAANGFVTGTGTLADDMLAHAGFRNFAATMGHRHAAYLPIEDLIARPPDLLVLIRSETGTSLAQDLLDHPALRAAFPGAHRLSLPGRLWLCGLPQTLDTLDRLAQARQALEHFAPEHVAREDSDPEYSDPAREAGR
;
A
#
# COMPACT_ATOMS: atom_id res chain seq x y z
N ILE A 1 21.64 7.32 4.84
CA ILE A 1 20.33 7.70 4.26
C ILE A 1 19.56 8.41 5.36
N ALA A 2 19.15 9.65 5.13
CA ALA A 2 18.27 10.36 6.06
C ALA A 2 16.87 9.72 6.01
N PRO A 3 16.11 9.70 7.11
CA PRO A 3 14.74 9.19 7.06
C PRO A 3 13.91 9.97 6.03
N PRO A 4 12.97 9.33 5.33
CA PRO A 4 12.17 10.01 4.32
C PRO A 4 11.26 11.03 5.02
N ALA A 5 10.86 12.07 4.28
CA ALA A 5 9.78 12.91 4.75
C ALA A 5 8.53 12.04 4.97
N ALA A 6 7.77 12.31 6.03
CA ALA A 6 6.55 11.56 6.28
C ALA A 6 5.59 11.74 5.08
N PRO A 7 4.99 10.65 4.56
CA PRO A 7 4.07 10.74 3.43
C PRO A 7 2.85 11.59 3.80
N GLY A 8 2.42 12.46 2.88
CA GLY A 8 1.30 13.37 3.03
C GLY A 8 -0.05 12.67 2.98
N GLY A 9 -1.12 13.34 3.44
CA GLY A 9 -2.48 12.78 3.50
C GLY A 9 -3.04 12.31 2.14
N GLY A 10 -2.58 12.91 1.04
CA GLY A 10 -2.95 12.56 -0.33
C GLY A 10 -2.04 11.55 -1.03
N ASP A 11 -0.98 11.04 -0.38
CA ASP A 11 -0.10 10.07 -1.01
C ASP A 11 -0.80 8.71 -1.20
N PRO A 12 -0.51 8.01 -2.31
CA PRO A 12 -1.10 6.71 -2.60
C PRO A 12 -0.70 5.69 -1.53
N VAL A 13 -1.63 4.79 -1.22
CA VAL A 13 -1.46 3.73 -0.23
C VAL A 13 -0.99 2.46 -0.92
N ALA A 14 0.06 1.84 -0.39
CA ALA A 14 0.58 0.56 -0.87
C ALA A 14 0.51 -0.51 0.22
N ALA A 15 0.04 -1.71 -0.13
CA ALA A 15 0.12 -2.88 0.74
C ALA A 15 1.24 -3.82 0.28
N LEU A 16 2.11 -4.21 1.21
CA LEU A 16 3.12 -5.25 1.02
C LEU A 16 2.55 -6.59 1.50
N TYR A 17 2.06 -7.42 0.57
CA TYR A 17 1.32 -8.65 0.86
C TYR A 17 2.17 -9.89 0.53
N ALA A 18 2.36 -10.76 1.52
CA ALA A 18 3.26 -11.90 1.48
C ALA A 18 2.51 -13.23 1.68
N ALA A 19 3.27 -14.33 1.64
CA ALA A 19 2.77 -15.69 1.84
C ALA A 19 1.82 -15.80 3.05
N ASN A 20 0.83 -16.68 2.97
CA ASN A 20 -0.22 -16.87 3.99
C ASN A 20 -1.02 -15.59 4.30
N GLY A 21 -0.98 -14.58 3.45
CA GLY A 21 -1.78 -13.38 3.60
C GLY A 21 -1.26 -12.41 4.65
N PHE A 22 0.05 -12.36 4.86
CA PHE A 22 0.64 -11.41 5.79
C PHE A 22 0.89 -10.06 5.12
N VAL A 23 0.49 -8.97 5.79
CA VAL A 23 0.94 -7.62 5.46
C VAL A 23 2.15 -7.21 6.26
N THR A 24 3.04 -6.42 5.67
CA THR A 24 4.21 -5.88 6.37
C THR A 24 3.86 -4.61 7.14
N GLY A 25 4.14 -4.61 8.44
CA GLY A 25 3.86 -3.49 9.34
C GLY A 25 4.78 -2.27 9.19
N THR A 26 4.44 -1.21 9.91
CA THR A 26 5.23 0.04 9.98
C THR A 26 6.57 -0.14 10.70
N GLY A 27 7.54 0.73 10.46
CA GLY A 27 8.85 0.71 11.13
C GLY A 27 9.74 -0.45 10.68
N THR A 28 9.40 -1.08 9.56
CA THR A 28 10.23 -2.08 8.89
C THR A 28 11.04 -1.43 7.77
N LEU A 29 12.11 -2.07 7.32
CA LEU A 29 12.85 -1.62 6.14
C LEU A 29 11.94 -1.46 4.90
N ALA A 30 10.94 -2.34 4.77
CA ALA A 30 10.01 -2.29 3.64
C ALA A 30 9.04 -1.10 3.74
N ASP A 31 8.64 -0.73 4.97
CA ASP A 31 7.90 0.51 5.25
C ASP A 31 8.72 1.75 4.87
N ASP A 32 10.01 1.78 5.23
CA ASP A 32 10.90 2.88 4.85
C ASP A 32 11.05 2.99 3.32
N MET A 33 11.15 1.87 2.61
CA MET A 33 11.19 1.86 1.15
C MET A 33 9.91 2.41 0.52
N LEU A 34 8.74 2.02 1.04
CA LEU A 34 7.48 2.59 0.59
C LEU A 34 7.48 4.10 0.78
N ALA A 35 7.87 4.59 1.96
CA ALA A 35 7.92 6.01 2.25
C ALA A 35 8.94 6.77 1.37
N HIS A 36 10.09 6.18 1.05
CA HIS A 36 11.05 6.78 0.10
C HIS A 36 10.54 6.80 -1.35
N ALA A 37 9.73 5.82 -1.75
CA ALA A 37 8.97 5.87 -2.99
C ALA A 37 7.72 6.77 -2.89
N GLY A 38 7.47 7.32 -1.70
CA GLY A 38 6.38 8.23 -1.36
C GLY A 38 4.99 7.57 -1.29
N PHE A 39 4.94 6.28 -0.99
CA PHE A 39 3.70 5.62 -0.61
C PHE A 39 3.45 5.73 0.89
N ARG A 40 2.18 5.67 1.28
CA ARG A 40 1.76 5.33 2.64
C ARG A 40 1.62 3.82 2.77
N ASN A 41 2.07 3.25 3.87
CA ASN A 41 1.88 1.83 4.13
C ASN A 41 0.44 1.54 4.56
N PHE A 42 -0.22 0.60 3.87
CA PHE A 42 -1.56 0.14 4.20
C PHE A 42 -1.68 -0.40 5.63
N ALA A 43 -0.64 -1.03 6.17
CA ALA A 43 -0.65 -1.49 7.56
C ALA A 43 -0.82 -0.34 8.56
N ALA A 44 -0.32 0.86 8.24
CA ALA A 44 -0.48 2.05 9.06
C ALA A 44 -1.95 2.50 9.12
N THR A 45 -2.69 2.38 8.02
CA THR A 45 -4.12 2.76 7.96
C THR A 45 -5.00 1.83 8.81
N MET A 46 -4.52 0.63 9.10
CA MET A 46 -5.17 -0.36 9.97
C MET A 46 -4.62 -0.36 11.41
N GLY A 47 -3.65 0.50 11.72
CA GLY A 47 -3.01 0.54 13.04
C GLY A 47 -2.06 -0.62 13.35
N HIS A 48 -1.62 -1.37 12.34
CA HIS A 48 -0.70 -2.49 12.51
C HIS A 48 0.76 -2.03 12.51
N ARG A 49 1.40 -2.16 13.67
CA ARG A 49 2.83 -1.85 13.85
C ARG A 49 3.77 -2.98 13.49
N HIS A 50 3.26 -4.21 13.38
CA HIS A 50 4.02 -5.41 13.06
C HIS A 50 3.39 -6.11 11.88
N ALA A 51 4.11 -7.09 11.31
CA ALA A 51 3.51 -7.97 10.33
C ALA A 51 2.24 -8.63 10.90
N ALA A 52 1.17 -8.60 10.14
CA ALA A 52 -0.15 -9.06 10.58
C ALA A 52 -0.79 -9.90 9.49
N TYR A 53 -1.54 -10.92 9.89
CA TYR A 53 -2.40 -11.65 8.97
C TYR A 53 -3.55 -10.74 8.51
N LEU A 54 -3.80 -10.73 7.20
CA LEU A 54 -4.88 -9.99 6.56
C LEU A 54 -5.58 -10.91 5.53
N PRO A 55 -6.86 -11.27 5.77
CA PRO A 55 -7.65 -12.00 4.79
C PRO A 55 -7.72 -11.28 3.45
N ILE A 56 -7.83 -12.04 2.36
CA ILE A 56 -7.96 -11.49 1.01
C ILE A 56 -9.24 -10.65 0.87
N GLU A 57 -10.30 -11.06 1.55
CA GLU A 57 -11.60 -10.40 1.57
C GLU A 57 -11.47 -8.99 2.15
N ASP A 58 -10.74 -8.85 3.27
CA ASP A 58 -10.53 -7.56 3.92
C ASP A 58 -9.64 -6.63 3.10
N LEU A 59 -8.63 -7.19 2.41
CA LEU A 59 -7.76 -6.46 1.50
C LEU A 59 -8.54 -5.92 0.29
N ILE A 60 -9.45 -6.73 -0.27
CA ILE A 60 -10.26 -6.32 -1.43
C ILE A 60 -11.38 -5.36 -1.01
N ALA A 61 -11.94 -5.52 0.18
CA ALA A 61 -12.97 -4.62 0.71
C ALA A 61 -12.45 -3.20 0.97
N ARG A 62 -11.14 -3.06 1.24
CA ARG A 62 -10.45 -1.78 1.43
C ARG A 62 -9.18 -1.76 0.58
N PRO A 63 -9.30 -1.60 -0.75
CA PRO A 63 -8.18 -1.79 -1.64
C PRO A 63 -7.14 -0.66 -1.47
N PRO A 64 -5.85 -0.97 -1.33
CA PRO A 64 -4.78 0.02 -1.52
C PRO A 64 -4.69 0.44 -3.00
N ASP A 65 -4.08 1.59 -3.27
CA ASP A 65 -3.77 2.03 -4.63
C ASP A 65 -2.77 1.09 -5.32
N LEU A 66 -1.84 0.51 -4.56
CA LEU A 66 -0.86 -0.48 -5.02
C LEU A 66 -0.85 -1.73 -4.14
N LEU A 67 -1.03 -2.89 -4.75
CA LEU A 67 -0.74 -4.18 -4.14
C LEU A 67 0.64 -4.69 -4.57
N VAL A 68 1.57 -4.76 -3.63
CA VAL A 68 2.89 -5.35 -3.83
C VAL A 68 2.91 -6.78 -3.30
N LEU A 69 2.99 -7.76 -4.21
CA LEU A 69 3.10 -9.17 -3.86
C LEU A 69 4.57 -9.54 -3.61
N ILE A 70 4.87 -9.97 -2.38
CA ILE A 70 6.20 -10.43 -1.99
C ILE A 70 6.28 -11.95 -2.17
N ARG A 71 7.02 -12.37 -3.19
CA ARG A 71 7.08 -13.78 -3.62
C ARG A 71 8.41 -14.45 -3.33
N SER A 72 8.37 -15.72 -2.95
CA SER A 72 9.59 -16.54 -3.01
C SER A 72 9.93 -16.84 -4.47
N GLU A 73 11.22 -16.70 -4.84
CA GLU A 73 11.70 -17.08 -6.18
C GLU A 73 11.84 -18.60 -6.32
N THR A 74 11.94 -19.31 -5.19
CA THR A 74 12.13 -20.75 -5.14
C THR A 74 11.00 -21.39 -4.34
N GLY A 75 10.36 -22.41 -4.94
CA GLY A 75 9.37 -23.26 -4.30
C GLY A 75 7.91 -22.92 -4.62
N THR A 76 7.15 -23.95 -4.99
CA THR A 76 5.68 -23.95 -5.03
C THR A 76 5.17 -24.37 -3.65
N SER A 77 5.17 -23.44 -2.69
CA SER A 77 4.58 -23.73 -1.38
C SER A 77 3.12 -23.32 -1.36
N LEU A 78 2.28 -24.10 -0.66
CA LEU A 78 0.86 -23.78 -0.45
C LEU A 78 0.65 -22.38 0.13
N ALA A 79 1.62 -21.89 0.91
CA ALA A 79 1.61 -20.54 1.47
C ALA A 79 1.67 -19.44 0.40
N GLN A 80 2.27 -19.70 -0.76
CA GLN A 80 2.39 -18.75 -1.86
C GLN A 80 1.16 -18.77 -2.78
N ASP A 81 0.37 -19.85 -2.80
CA ASP A 81 -0.78 -20.01 -3.70
C ASP A 81 -1.81 -18.88 -3.55
N LEU A 82 -1.97 -18.33 -2.34
CA LEU A 82 -2.84 -17.18 -2.08
C LEU A 82 -2.46 -15.95 -2.92
N LEU A 83 -1.18 -15.76 -3.23
CA LEU A 83 -0.70 -14.63 -4.04
C LEU A 83 -1.13 -14.72 -5.51
N ASP A 84 -1.52 -15.93 -5.95
CA ASP A 84 -2.04 -16.21 -7.29
C ASP A 84 -3.57 -16.32 -7.32
N HIS A 85 -4.23 -15.95 -6.22
CA HIS A 85 -5.68 -16.01 -6.13
C HIS A 85 -6.36 -15.13 -7.20
N PRO A 86 -7.34 -15.65 -7.95
CA PRO A 86 -8.02 -14.90 -9.02
C PRO A 86 -8.61 -13.57 -8.55
N ALA A 87 -9.11 -13.52 -7.30
CA ALA A 87 -9.68 -12.30 -6.74
C ALA A 87 -8.66 -11.15 -6.60
N LEU A 88 -7.38 -11.44 -6.27
CA LEU A 88 -6.33 -10.42 -6.27
C LEU A 88 -6.05 -9.91 -7.68
N ARG A 89 -6.06 -10.79 -8.68
CA ARG A 89 -5.85 -10.38 -10.08
C ARG A 89 -6.98 -9.48 -10.59
N ALA A 90 -8.22 -9.79 -10.20
CA ALA A 90 -9.39 -9.03 -10.60
C ALA A 90 -9.47 -7.67 -9.88
N ALA A 91 -9.15 -7.64 -8.58
CA ALA A 91 -9.21 -6.41 -7.78
C ALA A 91 -8.06 -5.43 -8.08
N PHE A 92 -6.89 -5.93 -8.49
CA PHE A 92 -5.70 -5.11 -8.75
C PHE A 92 -5.17 -5.33 -10.18
N PRO A 93 -5.82 -4.73 -11.20
CA PRO A 93 -5.40 -4.84 -12.59
C PRO A 93 -4.26 -3.86 -12.92
N GLY A 94 -3.47 -4.20 -13.94
CA GLY A 94 -2.49 -3.29 -14.54
C GLY A 94 -1.49 -2.71 -13.52
N ALA A 95 -1.42 -1.38 -13.46
CA ALA A 95 -0.48 -0.64 -12.60
C ALA A 95 -0.76 -0.75 -11.09
N HIS A 96 -1.95 -1.23 -10.69
CA HIS A 96 -2.32 -1.39 -9.28
C HIS A 96 -1.71 -2.63 -8.62
N ARG A 97 -0.91 -3.42 -9.36
CA ARG A 97 -0.27 -4.63 -8.83
C ARG A 97 1.17 -4.77 -9.29
N LEU A 98 2.07 -4.95 -8.33
CA LEU A 98 3.50 -5.17 -8.55
C LEU A 98 3.92 -6.47 -7.87
N SER A 99 4.74 -7.29 -8.51
CA SER A 99 5.29 -8.51 -7.90
C SER A 99 6.80 -8.37 -7.72
N LEU A 100 7.28 -8.57 -6.50
CA LEU A 100 8.69 -8.43 -6.16
C LEU A 100 9.24 -9.67 -5.44
N PRO A 101 10.49 -10.08 -5.73
CA PRO A 101 11.14 -11.16 -5.01
C PRO A 101 11.33 -10.83 -3.53
N GLY A 102 11.00 -11.77 -2.65
CA GLY A 102 11.19 -11.71 -1.20
C GLY A 102 12.64 -11.40 -0.80
N ARG A 103 13.60 -11.92 -1.57
CA ARG A 103 15.03 -11.66 -1.34
C ARG A 103 15.41 -10.17 -1.41
N LEU A 104 14.65 -9.34 -2.13
CA LEU A 104 14.94 -7.91 -2.26
C LEU A 104 14.47 -7.08 -1.06
N TRP A 105 13.83 -7.71 -0.08
CA TRP A 105 13.34 -7.06 1.15
C TRP A 105 14.19 -7.41 2.37
N LEU A 106 15.28 -8.18 2.18
CA LEU A 106 16.16 -8.63 3.25
C LEU A 106 17.20 -7.57 3.61
N CYS A 107 17.34 -7.29 4.92
CA CYS A 107 18.42 -6.59 5.64
C CYS A 107 19.20 -5.46 4.93
N GLY A 108 18.62 -4.74 3.97
CA GLY A 108 19.23 -3.54 3.38
C GLY A 108 20.47 -3.83 2.52
N LEU A 109 20.44 -4.94 1.78
CA LEU A 109 21.52 -5.25 0.82
C LEU A 109 21.50 -4.27 -0.37
N PRO A 110 22.59 -4.08 -1.13
CA PRO A 110 22.60 -3.17 -2.28
C PRO A 110 21.49 -3.43 -3.30
N GLN A 111 21.04 -4.68 -3.45
CA GLN A 111 19.92 -5.05 -4.34
C GLN A 111 18.57 -4.46 -3.89
N THR A 112 18.49 -3.90 -2.69
CA THR A 112 17.31 -3.20 -2.17
C THR A 112 17.03 -1.91 -2.96
N LEU A 113 18.06 -1.31 -3.58
CA LEU A 113 17.87 -0.13 -4.43
C LEU A 113 17.02 -0.46 -5.67
N ASP A 114 17.17 -1.66 -6.23
CA ASP A 114 16.33 -2.13 -7.34
C ASP A 114 14.84 -2.19 -6.94
N THR A 115 14.55 -2.50 -5.67
CA THR A 115 13.18 -2.46 -5.13
C THR A 115 12.66 -1.03 -5.09
N LEU A 116 13.47 -0.09 -4.59
CA LEU A 116 13.08 1.32 -4.51
C LEU A 116 12.78 1.89 -5.89
N ASP A 117 13.62 1.59 -6.89
CA ASP A 117 13.41 2.04 -8.27
C ASP A 117 12.10 1.47 -8.86
N ARG A 118 11.81 0.19 -8.60
CA ARG A 118 10.55 -0.44 -9.05
C ARG A 118 9.32 0.15 -8.37
N LEU A 119 9.41 0.49 -7.08
CA LEU A 119 8.34 1.18 -6.36
C LEU A 119 8.12 2.58 -6.92
N ALA A 120 9.19 3.35 -7.18
CA ALA A 120 9.10 4.67 -7.79
C ALA A 120 8.46 4.63 -9.19
N GLN A 121 8.82 3.63 -10.01
CA GLN A 121 8.18 3.41 -11.31
C GLN A 121 6.70 3.06 -11.18
N ALA A 122 6.33 2.23 -10.19
CA ALA A 122 4.93 1.91 -9.92
C ALA A 122 4.12 3.15 -9.51
N ARG A 123 4.70 4.05 -8.70
CA ARG A 123 4.07 5.34 -8.37
C ARG A 123 3.80 6.16 -9.63
N GLN A 124 4.83 6.34 -10.47
CA GLN A 124 4.68 7.09 -11.71
C GLN A 124 3.61 6.47 -12.61
N ALA A 125 3.55 5.15 -12.73
CA ALA A 125 2.51 4.47 -13.48
C ALA A 125 1.11 4.82 -12.94
N LEU A 126 0.90 4.76 -11.62
CA LEU A 126 -0.38 5.13 -11.00
C LEU A 126 -0.79 6.57 -11.31
N GLU A 127 0.15 7.52 -11.28
CA GLU A 127 -0.11 8.93 -11.63
C GLU A 127 -0.54 9.10 -13.09
N HIS A 128 0.04 8.32 -14.01
CA HIS A 128 -0.38 8.33 -15.43
C HIS A 128 -1.73 7.67 -15.67
N PHE A 129 -2.11 6.71 -14.82
CA PHE A 129 -3.44 6.08 -14.80
C PHE A 129 -4.46 6.86 -13.97
N ALA A 130 -4.08 8.00 -13.39
CA ALA A 130 -4.98 8.87 -12.64
C ALA A 130 -5.52 10.08 -13.44
N PRO A 131 -6.04 9.96 -14.69
CA PRO A 131 -7.03 10.92 -15.12
C PRO A 131 -8.38 10.56 -14.45
N GLU A 132 -8.96 11.52 -13.71
CA GLU A 132 -10.39 11.64 -13.33
C GLU A 132 -10.86 11.32 -11.89
N HIS A 133 -10.11 10.66 -10.99
CA HIS A 133 -10.64 10.36 -9.63
C HIS A 133 -10.24 11.32 -8.49
N VAL A 134 -9.29 12.25 -8.69
CA VAL A 134 -8.89 13.28 -7.70
C VAL A 134 -9.57 14.62 -8.02
N ALA A 135 -10.89 14.61 -8.15
CA ALA A 135 -11.72 15.81 -8.18
C ALA A 135 -12.97 15.62 -7.34
N ARG A 136 -12.81 15.06 -6.13
CA ARG A 136 -13.80 14.96 -5.06
C ARG A 136 -13.04 14.49 -3.82
N GLU A 137 -12.66 15.31 -2.86
CA GLU A 137 -13.49 16.16 -2.02
C GLU A 137 -12.51 17.11 -1.30
N ASP A 138 -12.28 18.31 -1.83
CA ASP A 138 -11.59 19.40 -1.12
C ASP A 138 -12.47 20.65 -1.29
N SER A 139 -13.72 20.52 -0.83
CA SER A 139 -14.74 21.57 -0.78
C SER A 139 -15.92 21.06 0.06
N ASP A 140 -15.86 21.28 1.38
CA ASP A 140 -17.06 21.56 2.18
C ASP A 140 -16.63 22.29 3.46
N PRO A 141 -16.65 23.63 3.49
CA PRO A 141 -16.82 24.37 4.72
C PRO A 141 -18.30 24.34 5.14
N GLU A 142 -18.58 24.50 6.43
CA GLU A 142 -19.91 24.64 7.04
C GLU A 142 -20.73 23.35 7.31
N TYR A 143 -20.36 22.66 8.41
CA TYR A 143 -21.39 22.12 9.29
C TYR A 143 -21.88 23.23 10.22
N SER A 144 -22.96 23.90 9.82
CA SER A 144 -23.72 24.86 10.64
C SER A 144 -24.41 24.13 11.79
N ASP A 145 -24.18 24.62 13.02
CA ASP A 145 -24.77 24.15 14.27
C ASP A 145 -26.21 24.68 14.44
N PRO A 146 -27.26 23.83 14.42
CA PRO A 146 -28.64 24.28 14.57
C PRO A 146 -29.07 24.56 16.03
N ALA A 147 -28.18 24.53 17.04
CA ALA A 147 -28.58 24.61 18.44
C ALA A 147 -28.65 26.03 19.06
N ARG A 148 -28.62 27.11 18.27
CA ARG A 148 -28.69 28.49 18.80
C ARG A 148 -30.02 29.26 18.64
N GLU A 149 -31.02 28.70 17.98
CA GLU A 149 -32.31 29.40 17.73
C GLU A 149 -33.49 28.78 18.50
N ALA A 150 -33.31 28.57 19.81
CA ALA A 150 -34.43 28.29 20.72
C ALA A 150 -34.20 29.03 22.03
N GLY A 151 -34.35 30.36 21.98
CA GLY A 151 -34.05 31.22 23.11
C GLY A 151 -34.43 32.67 22.88
N ARG A 152 -35.71 32.93 22.55
CA ARG A 152 -36.48 34.11 23.00
C ARG A 152 -37.92 34.07 22.51
#